data_AF-A0A7C5WTU4-F1
#
_entry.id   AF-A0A7C5WTU4-F1
#
_cell.length_a   1.000
_cell.length_b   1.000
_cell.length_c   1.000
_cell.angle_alpha   90.00
_cell.angle_beta   90.00
_cell.angle_gamma   90.00
#
_symmetry.space_group_name_H-M   'P 1'
#
loop_
_entity.id
_entity.type
_entity.pdbx_description
1 polymer ?
#
loop_
_entity_poly.entity_id
_entity_poly.type
_entity_poly.pdbx_seq_one_letter_code
_entity_poly.pdbx_strand_id
1 'polypeptide(L)'
;MTKRIPPFQLTSRQRLSLLIAINLSAFQLYLAMPVSLLLYIITLSLWQLLPARKHHRNGGSNTVTTPGLFTRLILIALCILLLYFSYGIQLGRETGTTMITIMTLLKMFEIRNRRDIHIILFTCFFLLATHFFQSQQPGMAIYAFFTVIYLTALLIAFSDKRNNTLFSQHLKTASRLIAFSLPLMLVMFVLFPRIPGPLWGLPDDAFTATTGLSEEMS
;
A
#
# COMPACT_ATOMS: atom_id res chain seq x y z
N MET A 1 34.65 -20.33 10.97
CA MET A 1 33.89 -19.34 11.74
C MET A 1 32.92 -18.59 10.81
N THR A 2 31.69 -19.09 10.63
CA THR A 2 30.64 -18.38 9.87
C THR A 2 30.06 -17.28 10.76
N LYS A 3 30.48 -16.03 10.54
CA LYS A 3 29.96 -14.85 11.21
C LYS A 3 28.46 -14.76 10.91
N ARG A 4 27.61 -15.20 11.84
CA ARG A 4 26.14 -15.09 11.71
C ARG A 4 25.83 -13.61 11.59
N ILE A 5 25.46 -13.17 10.39
CA ILE A 5 24.95 -11.83 10.17
C ILE A 5 23.69 -11.72 11.03
N PRO A 6 23.60 -10.74 11.95
CA PRO A 6 22.42 -10.58 12.78
C PRO A 6 21.20 -10.40 11.86
N PRO A 7 20.04 -10.98 12.22
CA PRO A 7 18.83 -10.83 11.42
C PRO A 7 18.51 -9.33 11.27
N PHE A 8 18.08 -8.92 10.07
CA PHE A 8 17.72 -7.54 9.82
C PHE A 8 16.48 -7.18 10.67
N GLN A 9 16.62 -6.18 11.52
CA GLN A 9 15.57 -5.75 12.46
C GLN A 9 15.11 -4.33 12.13
N LEU A 10 13.80 -4.14 12.10
CA LEU A 10 13.18 -2.83 11.95
C LEU A 10 13.02 -2.17 13.32
N THR A 11 13.40 -0.90 13.42
CA THR A 11 13.09 -0.09 14.61
C THR A 11 11.57 0.16 14.72
N SER A 12 11.06 0.37 15.93
CA SER A 12 9.62 0.62 16.15
C SER A 12 9.10 1.81 15.33
N ARG A 13 9.92 2.86 15.17
CA ARG A 13 9.60 4.03 14.34
C ARG A 13 9.49 3.66 12.85
N GLN A 14 10.42 2.86 12.34
CA GLN A 14 10.40 2.39 10.96
C GLN A 14 9.18 1.49 10.68
N ARG A 15 8.83 0.61 11.62
CA ARG A 15 7.62 -0.21 11.51
C ARG A 15 6.36 0.64 11.45
N LEU A 16 6.23 1.59 12.37
CA LEU A 16 5.10 2.52 12.38
C LEU A 16 5.02 3.33 11.07
N SER A 17 6.17 3.79 10.55
CA SER A 17 6.20 4.52 9.28
C SER A 17 5.75 3.68 8.07
N LEU A 18 6.10 2.38 8.03
CA LEU A 18 5.63 1.44 7.01
C LEU A 18 4.15 1.11 7.16
N LEU A 19 3.67 0.95 8.39
CA LEU A 19 2.26 0.68 8.66
C LEU A 19 1.39 1.87 8.23
N ILE A 20 1.86 3.09 8.52
CA ILE A 20 1.25 4.33 8.00
C ILE A 20 1.28 4.31 6.48
N ALA A 21 2.38 3.92 5.83
CA ALA A 21 2.46 3.87 4.38
C ALA A 21 1.40 2.95 3.76
N ILE A 22 1.25 1.74 4.31
CA ILE A 22 0.27 0.76 3.84
C ILE A 22 -1.15 1.29 4.02
N ASN A 23 -1.51 1.72 5.24
CA ASN A 23 -2.85 2.24 5.54
C ASN A 23 -3.15 3.50 4.74
N LEU A 24 -2.17 4.38 4.60
CA LEU A 24 -2.33 5.61 3.85
C LEU A 24 -2.53 5.29 2.37
N SER A 25 -1.82 4.33 1.76
CA SER A 25 -2.05 3.93 0.36
C SER A 25 -3.39 3.21 0.12
N ALA A 26 -3.91 2.52 1.13
CA ALA A 26 -5.16 1.76 1.04
C ALA A 26 -6.38 2.53 1.58
N PHE A 27 -6.23 3.78 2.02
CA PHE A 27 -7.30 4.54 2.66
C PHE A 27 -8.54 4.68 1.76
N GLN A 28 -8.35 4.99 0.47
CA GLN A 28 -9.47 5.10 -0.47
C GLN A 28 -10.22 3.77 -0.65
N LEU A 29 -9.49 2.65 -0.61
CA LEU A 29 -10.08 1.31 -0.68
C LEU A 29 -11.00 1.04 0.51
N TYR A 30 -10.67 1.56 1.70
CA TYR A 30 -11.45 1.33 2.91
C TYR A 30 -12.87 1.88 2.80
N LEU A 31 -13.09 2.91 2.00
CA LEU A 31 -14.42 3.49 1.78
C LEU A 31 -15.34 2.58 0.97
N ALA A 32 -14.78 1.70 0.12
CA ALA A 32 -15.54 0.77 -0.71
C ALA A 32 -15.67 -0.63 -0.06
N MET A 33 -14.96 -0.88 1.04
CA MET A 33 -14.84 -2.21 1.61
C MET A 33 -15.98 -2.59 2.57
N PRO A 34 -16.38 -3.87 2.58
CA PRO A 34 -17.22 -4.44 3.63
C PRO A 34 -16.61 -4.27 5.02
N VAL A 35 -17.46 -4.00 6.02
CA VAL A 35 -17.06 -3.73 7.41
C VAL A 35 -16.26 -4.88 8.03
N SER A 36 -16.55 -6.12 7.66
CA SER A 36 -15.83 -7.32 8.13
C SER A 36 -14.33 -7.27 7.78
N LEU A 37 -14.00 -6.88 6.56
CA LEU A 37 -12.63 -6.76 6.07
C LEU A 37 -11.91 -5.57 6.69
N LEU A 38 -12.62 -4.46 6.90
CA LEU A 38 -12.09 -3.29 7.62
C LEU A 38 -11.70 -3.65 9.05
N LEU A 39 -12.57 -4.35 9.78
CA LEU A 39 -12.27 -4.84 11.13
C LEU A 39 -11.04 -5.76 11.11
N TYR A 40 -10.92 -6.61 10.09
CA TYR A 40 -9.75 -7.47 9.95
C TYR A 40 -8.45 -6.68 9.70
N ILE A 41 -8.49 -5.66 8.84
CA ILE A 41 -7.34 -4.78 8.58
C ILE A 41 -6.94 -3.97 9.82
N ILE A 42 -7.93 -3.44 10.56
CA ILE A 42 -7.71 -2.69 11.80
C ILE A 42 -7.11 -3.61 12.87
N THR A 43 -7.64 -4.82 13.05
CA THR A 43 -7.10 -5.77 14.03
C THR A 43 -5.68 -6.20 13.70
N LEU A 44 -5.35 -6.47 12.42
CA LEU A 44 -3.99 -6.72 11.98
C LEU A 44 -3.07 -5.52 12.24
N SER A 45 -3.51 -4.31 11.89
CA SER A 45 -2.74 -3.08 12.08
C SER A 45 -2.48 -2.79 13.56
N LEU A 46 -3.50 -2.93 14.41
CA LEU A 46 -3.35 -2.79 15.86
C LEU A 46 -2.40 -3.84 16.43
N TRP A 47 -2.51 -5.09 15.99
CA TRP A 47 -1.60 -6.15 16.45
C TRP A 47 -0.13 -5.86 16.09
N GLN A 48 0.12 -5.24 14.94
CA GLN A 48 1.47 -4.82 14.55
C GLN A 48 2.03 -3.67 15.38
N LEU A 49 1.15 -2.79 15.91
CA LEU A 49 1.51 -1.66 16.76
C LEU A 49 1.74 -2.07 18.21
N LEU A 50 1.10 -3.15 18.67
CA LEU A 50 1.31 -3.65 20.02
C LEU A 50 2.81 -3.98 20.20
N PRO A 51 3.51 -3.31 21.13
CA PRO A 51 4.84 -3.75 21.52
C PRO A 51 4.69 -5.20 21.95
N ALA A 52 5.51 -6.11 21.43
CA ALA A 52 5.53 -7.50 21.88
C ALA A 52 5.88 -7.53 23.37
N ARG A 53 4.86 -7.40 24.22
CA ARG A 53 4.95 -7.33 25.66
C ARG A 53 5.00 -8.76 26.19
N LYS A 54 6.12 -9.45 25.99
CA LYS A 54 6.51 -10.70 26.67
C LYS A 54 7.86 -11.17 26.11
N HIS A 55 8.90 -11.50 26.89
CA HIS A 55 9.05 -11.69 28.32
C HIS A 55 10.48 -11.30 28.69
N HIS A 56 10.64 -10.18 29.38
CA HIS A 56 11.94 -9.63 29.80
C HIS A 56 12.47 -10.40 31.02
N ARG A 57 12.99 -11.62 30.81
CA ARG A 57 13.65 -12.41 31.87
C ARG A 57 15.01 -12.99 31.47
N ASN A 58 15.76 -12.32 30.59
CA ASN A 58 17.23 -12.27 30.63
C ASN A 58 17.72 -11.34 29.53
N GLY A 59 18.67 -10.48 29.89
CA GLY A 59 19.00 -9.24 29.18
C GLY A 59 19.45 -9.36 27.73
N GLY A 60 19.14 -8.31 26.97
CA GLY A 60 19.88 -7.92 25.77
C GLY A 60 19.23 -8.26 24.43
N SER A 61 18.10 -7.63 24.09
CA SER A 61 17.69 -7.18 22.74
C SER A 61 16.16 -7.04 22.69
N ASN A 62 15.66 -5.90 22.22
CA ASN A 62 14.23 -5.64 22.00
C ASN A 62 13.68 -6.51 20.86
N THR A 63 13.43 -7.80 21.12
CA THR A 63 12.91 -8.74 20.13
C THR A 63 11.40 -8.65 20.08
N VAL A 64 10.87 -8.19 18.95
CA VAL A 64 9.47 -8.43 18.63
C VAL A 64 9.39 -9.85 18.06
N THR A 65 8.76 -10.75 18.81
CA THR A 65 8.48 -12.11 18.38
C THR A 65 7.62 -12.05 17.12
N THR A 66 8.23 -12.36 15.98
CA THR A 66 7.46 -12.53 14.75
C THR A 66 6.52 -13.72 14.94
N PRO A 67 5.21 -13.60 14.62
CA PRO A 67 4.26 -14.69 14.78
C PRO A 67 4.75 -15.94 14.06
N GLY A 68 4.60 -17.11 14.72
CA GLY A 68 5.02 -18.40 14.19
C GLY A 68 4.28 -18.76 12.88
N LEU A 69 4.84 -19.71 12.13
CA LEU A 69 4.28 -20.14 10.84
C LEU A 69 2.78 -20.48 10.94
N PHE A 70 2.39 -21.20 11.99
CA PHE A 70 1.00 -21.57 12.25
C PHE A 70 0.07 -20.37 12.41
N THR A 71 0.45 -19.38 13.21
CA THR A 71 -0.37 -18.16 13.37
C THR A 71 -0.54 -17.39 12.06
N ARG A 72 0.48 -17.39 11.19
CA ARG A 72 0.38 -16.75 9.87
C ARG A 72 -0.54 -17.52 8.93
N LEU A 73 -0.44 -18.85 8.90
CA LEU A 73 -1.33 -19.69 8.10
C LEU A 73 -2.80 -19.50 8.51
N ILE A 74 -3.06 -19.40 9.82
CA ILE A 74 -4.41 -19.11 10.34
C ILE A 74 -4.90 -17.75 9.85
N LEU A 75 -4.06 -16.71 9.90
CA LEU A 75 -4.44 -15.38 9.41
C LEU A 75 -4.73 -15.40 7.90
N ILE A 76 -3.92 -16.09 7.10
CA ILE A 76 -4.13 -16.24 5.65
C ILE A 76 -5.45 -16.98 5.39
N ALA A 77 -5.70 -18.09 6.09
CA ALA A 77 -6.95 -18.84 5.96
C ALA A 77 -8.17 -17.97 6.31
N LEU A 78 -8.08 -17.17 7.38
CA LEU A 78 -9.13 -16.22 7.77
C LEU A 78 -9.35 -15.15 6.70
N CYS A 79 -8.29 -14.61 6.11
CA CYS A 79 -8.38 -13.64 5.00
C CYS A 79 -9.16 -14.24 3.81
N ILE A 80 -8.83 -15.47 3.40
CA ILE A 80 -9.49 -16.15 2.29
C ILE A 80 -10.97 -16.38 2.60
N LEU A 81 -11.29 -16.82 3.82
CA LEU A 81 -12.66 -17.05 4.26
C LEU A 81 -13.48 -15.76 4.27
N LEU A 82 -12.93 -14.66 4.80
CA LEU A 82 -13.60 -13.35 4.81
C LEU A 82 -13.82 -12.80 3.40
N LEU A 83 -12.84 -12.97 2.49
CA LEU A 83 -12.97 -12.61 1.09
C LEU A 83 -14.08 -13.41 0.41
N TYR A 84 -14.12 -14.72 0.62
CA TYR A 84 -15.15 -15.61 0.07
C TYR A 84 -16.55 -15.21 0.53
N PHE A 85 -16.74 -14.92 1.82
CA PHE A 85 -18.04 -14.47 2.33
C PHE A 85 -18.44 -13.07 1.86
N SER A 86 -17.48 -12.19 1.56
CA SER A 86 -17.75 -10.80 1.22
C SER A 86 -17.95 -10.58 -0.28
N TYR A 87 -17.18 -11.25 -1.13
CA TYR A 87 -17.17 -11.06 -2.59
C TYR A 87 -17.49 -12.35 -3.37
N GLY A 88 -17.66 -13.50 -2.70
CA GLY A 88 -17.88 -14.78 -3.36
C GLY A 88 -16.64 -15.29 -4.11
N ILE A 89 -16.88 -16.07 -5.17
CA ILE A 89 -15.84 -16.62 -6.07
C ILE A 89 -15.43 -15.60 -7.16
N GLN A 90 -16.12 -14.45 -7.24
CA GLN A 90 -15.84 -13.45 -8.27
C GLN A 90 -14.47 -12.81 -8.07
N LEU A 91 -13.54 -13.16 -8.97
CA LEU A 91 -12.24 -12.52 -9.10
C LEU A 91 -12.40 -11.18 -9.83
N GLY A 92 -13.01 -10.22 -9.13
CA GLY A 92 -13.11 -8.83 -9.56
C GLY A 92 -11.89 -8.02 -9.15
N ARG A 93 -11.80 -6.81 -9.72
CA ARG A 93 -10.77 -5.82 -9.39
C ARG A 93 -10.75 -5.48 -7.89
N GLU A 94 -11.91 -5.29 -7.29
CA GLU A 94 -12.07 -4.93 -5.86
C GLU A 94 -11.60 -6.07 -4.93
N THR A 95 -11.85 -7.32 -5.31
CA THR A 95 -11.34 -8.51 -4.62
C THR A 95 -9.81 -8.55 -4.68
N GLY A 96 -9.24 -8.28 -5.86
CA GLY A 96 -7.79 -8.27 -6.09
C GLY A 96 -7.05 -7.20 -5.29
N THR A 97 -7.53 -5.95 -5.31
CA THR A 97 -6.93 -4.85 -4.54
C THR A 97 -7.02 -5.09 -3.03
N THR A 98 -8.15 -5.64 -2.56
CA THR A 98 -8.32 -6.08 -1.16
C THR A 98 -7.29 -7.14 -0.78
N MET A 99 -7.18 -8.19 -1.60
CA MET A 99 -6.25 -9.28 -1.34
C MET A 99 -4.80 -8.78 -1.30
N ILE A 100 -4.39 -7.94 -2.25
CA ILE A 100 -3.05 -7.35 -2.27
C ILE A 100 -2.80 -6.51 -1.01
N THR A 101 -3.79 -5.72 -0.57
CA THR A 101 -3.68 -4.91 0.65
C THR A 101 -3.45 -5.78 1.89
N ILE A 102 -4.28 -6.80 2.09
CA ILE A 102 -4.17 -7.71 3.24
C ILE A 102 -2.88 -8.52 3.17
N MET A 103 -2.50 -9.03 2.00
CA MET A 103 -1.24 -9.73 1.79
C MET A 103 -0.04 -8.84 2.11
N THR A 104 -0.10 -7.55 1.78
CA THR A 104 0.95 -6.58 2.12
C THR A 104 1.05 -6.37 3.63
N LEU A 105 -0.08 -6.26 4.33
CA LEU A 105 -0.11 -6.22 5.80
C LEU A 105 0.48 -7.50 6.40
N LEU A 106 0.12 -8.67 5.88
CA LEU A 106 0.66 -9.94 6.35
C LEU A 106 2.16 -10.08 6.05
N LYS A 107 2.61 -9.61 4.88
CA LYS A 107 4.03 -9.59 4.48
C LYS A 107 4.88 -8.81 5.48
N MET A 108 4.32 -7.79 6.12
CA MET A 108 5.01 -7.00 7.14
C MET A 108 5.41 -7.84 8.37
N PHE A 109 4.66 -8.89 8.72
CA PHE A 109 5.05 -9.82 9.79
C PHE A 109 6.23 -10.73 9.40
N GLU A 110 6.53 -10.84 8.11
CA GLU A 110 7.53 -11.74 7.57
C GLU A 110 8.83 -11.06 7.14
N ILE A 111 8.99 -9.76 7.40
CA ILE A 111 10.17 -9.00 6.98
C ILE A 111 11.42 -9.63 7.61
N ARG A 112 12.27 -10.19 6.76
CA ARG A 112 13.56 -10.80 7.14
C ARG A 112 14.73 -10.06 6.53
N ASN A 113 14.50 -9.38 5.39
CA ASN A 113 15.53 -8.70 4.63
C ASN A 113 15.09 -7.28 4.24
N ARG A 114 16.06 -6.41 3.97
CA ARG A 114 15.80 -5.07 3.41
C ARG A 114 15.03 -5.12 2.08
N ARG A 115 15.22 -6.19 1.30
CA ARG A 115 14.48 -6.41 0.04
C ARG A 115 12.97 -6.48 0.26
N ASP A 116 12.53 -7.07 1.37
CA ASP A 116 11.11 -7.22 1.68
C ASP A 116 10.43 -5.85 1.88
N ILE A 117 11.16 -4.86 2.40
CA ILE A 117 10.68 -3.48 2.54
C ILE A 117 10.42 -2.84 1.18
N HIS A 118 11.34 -3.01 0.23
CA HIS A 118 11.19 -2.45 -1.11
C HIS A 118 9.97 -3.05 -1.81
N ILE A 119 9.76 -4.36 -1.65
CA ILE A 119 8.57 -5.04 -2.16
C ILE A 119 7.30 -4.41 -1.56
N ILE A 120 7.24 -4.22 -0.24
CA ILE A 120 6.09 -3.58 0.42
C ILE A 120 5.85 -2.16 -0.11
N LEU A 121 6.90 -1.35 -0.24
CA LEU A 121 6.78 0.02 -0.76
C LEU A 121 6.30 0.05 -2.21
N PHE A 122 6.83 -0.82 -3.07
CA PHE A 122 6.36 -0.94 -4.45
C PHE A 122 4.92 -1.43 -4.54
N THR A 123 4.49 -2.34 -3.66
CA THR A 123 3.10 -2.73 -3.58
C THR A 123 2.20 -1.56 -3.14
N CYS A 124 2.65 -0.70 -2.23
CA CYS A 124 1.92 0.52 -1.84
C CYS A 124 1.80 1.50 -3.02
N PHE A 125 2.88 1.70 -3.80
CA PHE A 125 2.83 2.49 -5.02
C PHE A 125 1.84 1.92 -6.05
N PHE A 126 1.84 0.60 -6.22
CA PHE A 126 0.92 -0.09 -7.12
C PHE A 126 -0.54 0.08 -6.70
N LEU A 127 -0.86 -0.08 -5.41
CA LEU A 127 -2.20 0.15 -4.87
C LEU A 127 -2.64 1.61 -5.10
N LEU A 128 -1.76 2.57 -4.79
CA LEU A 128 -2.07 3.98 -5.00
C LEU A 128 -2.33 4.31 -6.48
N ALA A 129 -1.51 3.80 -7.39
CA ALA A 129 -1.67 4.00 -8.83
C ALA A 129 -3.00 3.39 -9.33
N THR A 130 -3.32 2.19 -8.84
CA THR A 130 -4.57 1.50 -9.16
C THR A 130 -5.78 2.34 -8.78
N HIS A 131 -5.79 2.94 -7.58
CA HIS A 131 -6.87 3.83 -7.16
C HIS A 131 -6.87 5.17 -7.90
N PHE A 132 -5.70 5.72 -8.20
CA PHE A 132 -5.57 6.99 -8.91
C PHE A 132 -6.18 6.90 -10.31
N PHE A 133 -5.96 5.80 -11.03
CA PHE A 133 -6.54 5.59 -12.36
C PHE A 133 -8.05 5.37 -12.37
N GLN A 134 -8.64 4.98 -11.23
CA GLN A 134 -10.07 4.73 -11.12
C GLN A 134 -10.84 5.96 -10.67
N SER A 135 -10.21 6.84 -9.90
CA SER A 135 -10.88 8.02 -9.36
C SER A 135 -10.90 9.15 -10.36
N GLN A 136 -12.10 9.67 -10.63
CA GLN A 136 -12.30 10.90 -11.42
C GLN A 136 -12.29 12.16 -10.53
N GLN A 137 -12.11 12.00 -9.22
CA GLN A 137 -12.21 13.12 -8.28
C GLN A 137 -10.90 13.91 -8.22
N PRO A 138 -10.93 15.26 -8.31
CA PRO A 138 -9.73 16.08 -8.21
C PRO A 138 -9.02 15.93 -6.85
N GLY A 139 -9.76 15.63 -5.79
CA GLY A 139 -9.19 15.37 -4.46
C GLY A 139 -8.22 14.18 -4.43
N MET A 140 -8.44 13.18 -5.29
CA MET A 140 -7.54 12.02 -5.38
C MET A 140 -6.14 12.42 -5.86
N ALA A 141 -6.03 13.42 -6.74
CA ALA A 141 -4.73 13.88 -7.23
C ALA A 141 -3.89 14.50 -6.10
N ILE A 142 -4.51 15.33 -5.26
CA ILE A 142 -3.85 15.96 -4.11
C ILE A 142 -3.40 14.88 -3.12
N TYR A 143 -4.30 13.96 -2.79
CA TYR A 143 -3.99 12.85 -1.88
C TYR A 143 -2.88 11.93 -2.42
N ALA A 144 -2.94 11.57 -3.71
CA ALA A 144 -1.91 10.76 -4.35
C ALA A 144 -0.56 11.48 -4.35
N PHE A 145 -0.54 12.79 -4.61
CA PHE A 145 0.67 13.60 -4.57
C PHE A 145 1.38 13.53 -3.21
N PHE A 146 0.66 13.76 -2.10
CA PHE A 146 1.24 13.65 -0.76
C PHE A 146 1.65 12.22 -0.41
N THR A 147 0.87 11.22 -0.83
CA THR A 147 1.18 9.81 -0.59
C THR A 147 2.45 9.39 -1.31
N VAL A 148 2.63 9.79 -2.58
CA VAL A 148 3.85 9.52 -3.36
C VAL A 148 5.06 10.17 -2.69
N ILE A 149 4.96 11.43 -2.23
CA ILE A 149 6.05 12.09 -1.49
C ILE A 149 6.45 11.25 -0.26
N TYR A 150 5.46 10.80 0.52
CA TYR A 150 5.71 9.99 1.72
C TYR A 150 6.36 8.63 1.39
N LEU A 151 5.84 7.92 0.40
CA LEU A 151 6.38 6.64 -0.05
C LEU A 151 7.81 6.77 -0.61
N THR A 152 8.07 7.82 -1.39
CA THR A 152 9.41 8.12 -1.91
C THR A 152 10.36 8.49 -0.79
N ALA A 153 9.92 9.26 0.22
CA ALA A 153 10.73 9.57 1.39
C ALA A 153 11.11 8.30 2.16
N LEU A 154 10.19 7.34 2.32
CA LEU A 154 10.50 6.04 2.92
C LEU A 154 11.47 5.22 2.06
N LEU A 155 11.32 5.24 0.74
CA LEU A 155 12.23 4.54 -0.16
C LEU A 155 13.67 5.08 -0.01
N ILE A 156 13.82 6.40 0.08
CA ILE A 156 15.12 7.06 0.36
C ILE A 156 15.62 6.66 1.75
N ALA A 157 14.76 6.71 2.77
CA ALA A 157 15.12 6.39 4.15
C ALA A 157 15.65 4.95 4.33
N PHE A 158 15.00 3.98 3.68
CA PHE A 158 15.41 2.58 3.77
C PHE A 158 16.58 2.22 2.84
N SER A 159 16.84 3.04 1.82
CA SER A 159 18.02 2.95 0.97
C SER A 159 19.27 3.53 1.63
N ASP A 160 19.13 4.52 2.52
CA ASP A 160 20.24 5.09 3.27
C ASP A 160 20.81 4.06 4.28
N LYS A 161 22.00 3.55 3.99
CA LYS A 161 22.69 2.57 4.84
C LYS A 161 23.26 3.18 6.11
N ARG A 162 23.53 4.50 6.12
CA ARG A 162 24.17 5.20 7.24
C ARG A 162 23.16 5.67 8.29
N ASN A 163 21.88 5.78 7.95
CA ASN A 163 20.77 6.13 8.87
C ASN A 163 21.05 7.36 9.76
N ASN A 164 21.87 8.29 9.28
CA ASN A 164 22.35 9.46 10.02
C ASN A 164 21.54 10.73 9.71
N THR A 165 20.55 10.61 8.84
CA THR A 165 19.77 11.71 8.29
C THR A 165 18.37 11.70 8.91
N LEU A 166 17.87 12.88 9.27
CA LEU A 166 16.53 13.03 9.83
C LEU A 166 15.48 12.72 8.74
N PHE A 167 14.36 12.09 9.11
CA PHE A 167 13.27 11.78 8.16
C PHE A 167 12.74 13.02 7.41
N SER A 168 12.77 14.20 8.05
CA SER A 168 12.42 15.47 7.40
C SER A 168 13.32 15.81 6.20
N GLN A 169 14.61 15.43 6.25
CA GLN A 169 15.51 15.60 5.12
C GLN A 169 15.17 14.66 3.97
N HIS A 170 14.75 13.42 4.25
CA HIS A 170 14.25 12.50 3.22
C HIS A 170 12.98 13.03 2.57
N LEU A 171 12.07 13.63 3.35
CA LEU A 171 10.85 14.25 2.85
C LEU A 171 11.16 15.44 1.93
N LYS A 172 12.14 16.28 2.31
CA LYS A 172 12.61 17.40 1.48
C LYS A 172 13.25 16.93 0.17
N THR A 173 14.02 15.84 0.21
CA THR A 173 14.61 15.26 -1.00
C THR A 173 13.53 14.67 -1.90
N ALA A 174 12.58 13.91 -1.34
CA ALA A 174 11.46 13.34 -2.07
C ALA A 174 10.59 14.42 -2.73
N SER A 175 10.25 15.49 -2.02
CA SER A 175 9.47 16.59 -2.57
C SER A 175 10.20 17.32 -3.69
N ARG A 176 11.52 17.50 -3.59
CA ARG A 176 12.32 18.10 -4.66
C ARG A 176 12.38 17.22 -5.91
N LEU A 177 12.51 15.90 -5.75
CA LEU A 177 12.47 14.96 -6.88
C LEU A 177 11.13 15.03 -7.60
N ILE A 178 10.03 15.03 -6.85
CA ILE A 178 8.68 15.11 -7.42
C ILE A 178 8.42 16.48 -8.05
N ALA A 179 8.94 17.56 -7.48
CA ALA A 179 8.85 18.89 -8.07
C ALA A 179 9.58 18.97 -9.43
N PHE A 180 10.71 18.29 -9.60
CA PHE A 180 11.38 18.17 -10.89
C PHE A 180 10.63 17.28 -11.90
N SER A 181 9.80 16.36 -11.42
CA SER A 181 8.93 15.56 -12.29
C SER A 181 7.71 16.35 -12.80
N LEU A 182 7.28 17.44 -12.13
CA LEU A 182 6.12 18.23 -12.56
C LEU A 182 6.30 18.92 -13.93
N PRO A 183 7.44 19.57 -14.25
CA PRO A 183 7.70 20.09 -15.59
C PRO A 183 7.59 19.01 -16.66
N LEU A 184 8.18 17.84 -16.40
CA LEU A 184 8.12 16.71 -17.33
C LEU A 184 6.67 16.23 -17.52
N MET A 185 5.89 16.16 -16.44
CA MET A 185 4.46 15.86 -16.49
C MET A 185 3.70 16.88 -17.35
N LEU A 186 3.95 18.18 -17.19
CA LEU A 186 3.30 19.23 -17.98
C LEU A 186 3.67 19.14 -19.47
N VAL A 187 4.93 18.88 -19.77
CA VAL A 187 5.40 18.66 -21.14
C VAL A 187 4.69 17.45 -21.76
N MET A 188 4.63 16.31 -21.07
CA MET A 188 3.88 15.15 -21.55
C MET A 188 2.38 15.43 -21.69
N PHE A 189 1.81 16.21 -20.77
CA PHE A 189 0.40 16.55 -20.76
C PHE A 189 -0.01 17.42 -21.96
N VAL A 190 0.86 18.35 -22.39
CA VAL A 190 0.61 19.22 -23.55
C VAL A 190 0.91 18.48 -24.86
N LEU A 191 1.97 17.67 -24.89
CA LEU A 191 2.39 16.95 -26.11
C LEU A 191 1.50 15.75 -26.45
N PHE A 192 0.92 15.08 -25.45
CA PHE A 192 0.04 13.94 -25.67
C PHE A 192 -1.42 14.34 -25.44
N PRO A 193 -2.24 14.47 -26.50
CA PRO A 193 -3.68 14.66 -26.33
C PRO A 193 -4.24 13.48 -25.54
N ARG A 194 -5.11 13.76 -24.57
CA ARG A 194 -5.76 12.74 -23.75
C ARG A 194 -6.58 11.83 -24.68
N ILE A 195 -6.09 10.62 -24.96
CA ILE A 195 -6.85 9.63 -25.74
C ILE A 195 -8.07 9.23 -24.90
N PRO A 196 -9.31 9.49 -25.36
CA PRO A 196 -10.50 9.06 -24.64
C PRO A 196 -10.64 7.54 -24.77
N GLY A 197 -10.73 6.87 -23.62
CA GLY A 197 -10.94 5.43 -23.54
C GLY A 197 -9.71 4.63 -23.10
N PRO A 198 -9.91 3.46 -22.47
CA PRO A 198 -8.83 2.56 -22.13
C PRO A 198 -8.17 2.03 -23.41
N LEU A 199 -6.83 2.15 -23.52
CA LEU A 199 -6.04 1.60 -24.64
C LEU A 199 -6.16 0.07 -24.79
N TRP A 200 -6.73 -0.59 -23.79
CA TRP A 200 -6.90 -2.03 -23.65
C TRP A 200 -8.38 -2.43 -23.53
N GLY A 201 -9.31 -1.48 -23.73
CA GLY A 201 -10.74 -1.75 -23.69
C GLY A 201 -11.18 -2.52 -24.92
N LEU A 202 -12.05 -3.49 -24.74
CA LEU A 202 -12.84 -4.05 -25.83
C LEU A 202 -13.77 -2.93 -26.37
N PRO A 203 -14.12 -2.90 -27.67
CA PRO A 203 -14.94 -1.86 -28.26
C PRO A 203 -16.22 -1.54 -27.47
N ASP A 204 -16.81 -2.54 -26.81
CA ASP A 204 -18.03 -2.39 -26.01
C ASP A 204 -17.86 -1.54 -24.73
N ASP A 205 -16.65 -1.44 -24.14
CA ASP A 205 -16.40 -0.58 -22.98
C ASP A 205 -16.21 0.90 -23.36
N ALA A 206 -15.94 1.19 -24.64
CA ALA A 206 -15.75 2.55 -25.13
C ALA A 206 -17.09 3.27 -25.41
N PHE A 207 -18.19 2.53 -25.62
CA PHE A 207 -19.50 3.10 -25.97
C PHE A 207 -20.43 3.37 -24.77
N THR A 208 -20.10 2.92 -23.56
CA THR A 208 -20.91 3.14 -22.35
C THR A 208 -20.92 4.59 -21.86
N ALA A 209 -20.17 5.50 -22.52
CA ALA A 209 -20.21 6.94 -22.29
C ALA A 209 -20.96 7.72 -23.39
N THR A 210 -21.90 7.08 -24.10
CA THR A 210 -22.82 7.80 -25.01
C THR A 210 -24.13 8.06 -24.30
N THR A 211 -24.34 9.33 -23.95
CA THR A 211 -25.61 9.88 -23.48
C THR A 211 -26.77 9.50 -24.39
N GLY A 212 -27.86 8.99 -23.81
CA GLY A 212 -29.16 8.93 -24.45
C GLY A 212 -30.22 9.31 -23.43
N LEU A 213 -30.69 10.56 -23.47
CA LEU A 213 -32.04 10.87 -22.99
C LEU A 213 -33.00 9.98 -23.77
N SER A 214 -33.68 9.06 -23.09
CA SER A 214 -34.81 8.36 -23.70
C SER A 214 -35.96 9.35 -23.84
N GLU A 215 -36.24 9.78 -25.08
CA GLU A 215 -37.52 10.39 -25.43
C GLU A 215 -38.58 9.31 -25.63
N GLU A 216 -38.93 8.58 -24.56
CA GLU A 216 -40.22 7.90 -24.51
C GLU A 216 -41.04 8.54 -23.39
N MET A 217 -42.09 9.26 -23.79
CA MET A 217 -43.26 9.49 -22.95
C MET A 217 -44.25 8.34 -23.19
N SER A 218 -44.66 7.68 -22.12
CA SER A 218 -45.89 6.89 -22.05
C SER A 218 -46.61 7.21 -20.75
#